data_AF-A0A316T8G9-F1
#
_entry.id   AF-A0A316T8G9-F1
#
_cell.length_a   1.000
_cell.length_b   1.000
_cell.length_c   1.000
_cell.angle_alpha   90.00
_cell.angle_beta   90.00
_cell.angle_gamma   90.00
#
_symmetry.space_group_name_H-M   'P 1'
#
loop_
_entity.id
_entity.type
_entity.pdbx_description
1 polymer ?
#
loop_
_entity_poly.entity_id
_entity_poly.type
_entity_poly.pdbx_seq_one_letter_code
_entity_poly.pdbx_strand_id
1 'polypeptide(L)'
;MSDGLYFSINDLVYAMGINKAVVLTDIRTGILKTVDDRIEYMEAINYTHKKYAEGIEMYPPNGFESRLLAVINGHIAKFGYYE
;
A
#
# COMPACT_ATOMS: atom_id res chain seq x y z
N MET A 1 12.36 14.67 9.50
CA MET A 1 11.26 13.85 8.95
C MET A 1 11.81 12.44 8.93
N SER A 2 11.13 11.45 9.52
CA SER A 2 11.64 10.07 9.42
C SER A 2 11.59 9.67 7.95
N ASP A 3 12.66 9.08 7.45
CA ASP A 3 12.80 8.54 6.09
C ASP A 3 11.89 7.30 5.91
N GLY A 4 10.59 7.50 6.01
CA GLY A 4 9.59 6.47 5.82
C GLY A 4 9.46 6.11 4.35
N LEU A 5 9.18 4.84 4.07
CA LEU A 5 8.78 4.38 2.75
C LEU A 5 7.28 4.65 2.57
N TYR A 6 6.93 5.43 1.54
CA TYR A 6 5.57 5.88 1.28
C TYR A 6 5.08 5.42 -0.09
N PHE A 7 3.78 5.09 -0.17
CA PHE A 7 3.11 4.64 -1.38
C PHE A 7 2.05 5.64 -1.81
N SER A 8 1.85 5.78 -3.13
CA SER A 8 0.64 6.42 -3.62
C SER A 8 -0.57 5.50 -3.41
N ILE A 9 -1.77 6.08 -3.35
CA ILE A 9 -3.02 5.32 -3.32
C ILE A 9 -3.12 4.36 -4.51
N ASN A 10 -2.63 4.76 -5.69
CA ASN A 10 -2.68 3.93 -6.89
C ASN A 10 -1.78 2.69 -6.78
N ASP A 11 -0.61 2.82 -6.14
CA ASP A 11 0.29 1.69 -5.93
C ASP A 11 -0.32 0.67 -4.97
N LEU A 12 -0.98 1.15 -3.91
CA LEU A 12 -1.70 0.27 -2.98
C LEU A 12 -2.83 -0.49 -3.69
N VAL A 13 -3.64 0.22 -4.47
CA VAL A 13 -4.73 -0.34 -5.29
C VAL A 13 -4.20 -1.43 -6.22
N TYR A 14 -3.09 -1.17 -6.91
CA TYR A 14 -2.45 -2.13 -7.81
C TYR A 14 -1.91 -3.35 -7.04
N ALA A 15 -1.23 -3.13 -5.93
CA ALA A 15 -0.63 -4.20 -5.13
C ALA A 15 -1.68 -5.14 -4.54
N MET A 16 -2.77 -4.58 -3.98
CA MET A 16 -3.85 -5.34 -3.36
C MET A 16 -4.85 -5.90 -4.37
N GLY A 17 -4.95 -5.30 -5.56
CA GLY A 17 -5.96 -5.64 -6.56
C GLY A 17 -7.39 -5.32 -6.13
N ILE A 18 -7.58 -4.34 -5.25
CA ILE A 18 -8.88 -3.91 -4.76
C ILE A 18 -9.36 -2.65 -5.50
N ASN A 19 -10.66 -2.39 -5.49
CA ASN A 19 -11.20 -1.18 -6.11
C ASN A 19 -10.71 0.08 -5.37
N LYS A 20 -10.23 1.08 -6.12
CA LYS A 20 -9.81 2.40 -5.58
C LYS A 20 -10.88 3.06 -4.72
N ALA A 21 -12.17 2.88 -5.02
CA ALA A 21 -13.25 3.44 -4.22
C ALA A 21 -13.30 2.86 -2.79
N VAL A 22 -12.88 1.61 -2.59
CA VAL A 22 -12.78 0.99 -1.26
C VAL A 22 -11.69 1.70 -0.45
N VAL A 23 -10.51 1.87 -1.04
CA VAL A 23 -9.38 2.57 -0.41
C VAL A 23 -9.75 4.01 -0.05
N LEU A 24 -10.37 4.76 -0.97
CA LEU A 24 -10.79 6.14 -0.71
C LEU A 24 -11.87 6.22 0.38
N THR A 25 -12.80 5.26 0.42
CA THR A 25 -13.79 5.18 1.49
C THR A 25 -13.13 4.93 2.83
N ASP A 26 -12.17 4.00 2.89
CA ASP A 26 -11.44 3.67 4.13
C ASP A 26 -10.54 4.82 4.61
N ILE A 27 -9.98 5.62 3.71
CA ILE A 27 -9.28 6.86 4.08
C ILE A 27 -10.27 7.86 4.68
N ARG A 28 -11.41 8.06 4.03
CA ARG A 28 -12.44 9.01 4.50
C ARG A 28 -13.04 8.62 5.85
N THR A 29 -13.16 7.33 6.14
CA THR A 29 -13.66 6.80 7.42
C THR A 29 -12.57 6.66 8.48
N GLY A 30 -11.31 6.97 8.15
CA GLY A 30 -10.18 6.91 9.08
C GLY A 30 -9.65 5.50 9.36
N ILE A 31 -10.07 4.50 8.57
CA ILE A 31 -9.57 3.13 8.63
C ILE A 31 -8.13 3.05 8.09
N LEU A 32 -7.82 3.83 7.05
CA LEU A 32 -6.48 3.92 6.47
C LEU A 32 -5.96 5.36 6.62
N LYS A 33 -4.81 5.53 7.29
CA LYS A 33 -4.21 6.86 7.47
C LYS A 33 -3.28 7.23 6.31
N THR A 34 -3.23 8.52 6.00
CA THR A 34 -2.36 9.09 4.97
C THR A 34 -1.63 10.33 5.49
N VAL A 35 -0.47 10.60 4.88
CA VAL A 35 0.35 11.80 5.09
C VAL A 35 0.66 12.37 3.71
N ASP A 36 0.25 13.62 3.45
CA ASP A 36 0.39 14.28 2.14
C ASP A 36 -0.06 13.38 0.96
N ASP A 37 -1.27 12.83 1.05
CA ASP A 37 -1.88 11.90 0.07
C ASP A 37 -1.09 10.60 -0.18
N ARG A 38 -0.14 10.27 0.70
CA ARG A 38 0.66 9.04 0.66
C ARG A 38 0.40 8.16 1.86
N ILE A 39 0.59 6.85 1.69
CA ILE A 39 0.36 5.84 2.72
C ILE A 39 1.72 5.32 3.17
N GLU A 40 1.98 5.33 4.47
CA GLU A 40 3.20 4.74 5.01
C GLU A 40 3.19 3.21 4.84
N TYR A 41 4.35 2.64 4.55
CA TYR A 41 4.52 1.20 4.32
C TYR A 41 3.87 0.31 5.40
N MET A 42 4.13 0.62 6.67
CA MET A 42 3.59 -0.16 7.79
C MET A 42 2.07 -0.07 7.88
N GLU A 43 1.52 1.10 7.56
CA GLU A 43 0.06 1.30 7.51
C GLU A 43 -0.57 0.50 6.36
N ALA A 44 0.07 0.46 5.18
CA ALA A 44 -0.38 -0.35 4.04
C ALA A 44 -0.38 -1.85 4.34
N ILE A 45 0.63 -2.37 5.05
CA ILE A 45 0.67 -3.77 5.49
C ILE A 45 -0.48 -4.07 6.45
N ASN A 46 -0.62 -3.25 7.50
CA ASN A 46 -1.65 -3.44 8.52
C ASN A 46 -3.05 -3.41 7.91
N TYR A 47 -3.29 -2.47 6.98
CA TYR A 47 -4.53 -2.37 6.23
C TYR A 47 -4.80 -3.61 5.40
N THR A 48 -3.80 -4.15 4.70
CA THR A 48 -3.95 -5.36 3.88
C THR A 48 -4.32 -6.58 4.73
N HIS A 49 -3.62 -6.79 5.85
CA HIS A 49 -3.94 -7.88 6.78
C HIS A 49 -5.36 -7.77 7.35
N LYS A 50 -5.78 -6.56 7.72
CA LYS A 50 -7.13 -6.30 8.22
C LYS A 50 -8.18 -6.65 7.17
N LYS A 51 -8.01 -6.16 5.93
CA LYS A 51 -8.95 -6.43 4.84
C LYS A 51 -9.02 -7.92 4.49
N TYR A 52 -7.90 -8.64 4.60
CA TYR A 52 -7.86 -10.08 4.34
C TYR A 52 -8.65 -10.84 5.40
N ALA A 53 -8.45 -10.48 6.67
CA ALA A 53 -9.20 -11.05 7.79
C ALA A 53 -10.71 -10.76 7.69
N GLU A 54 -11.09 -9.64 7.07
CA GLU A 54 -12.49 -9.26 6.79
C GLU A 54 -13.10 -10.01 5.59
N GLY A 55 -12.32 -10.85 4.87
CA GLY A 55 -12.80 -11.63 3.73
C GLY A 55 -13.06 -10.81 2.47
N ILE A 56 -12.47 -9.62 2.36
CA ILE A 56 -12.57 -8.79 1.16
C ILE A 56 -11.74 -9.43 0.06
N GLU A 57 -12.36 -9.68 -1.10
CA GLU A 57 -11.71 -10.30 -2.26
C GLU A 57 -10.50 -9.44 -2.70
N MET A 58 -9.31 -9.99 -2.53
CA MET A 58 -8.02 -9.37 -2.81
C MET A 58 -7.05 -10.45 -3.31
N TYR A 59 -5.94 -10.04 -3.91
CA TYR A 59 -4.86 -10.99 -4.11
C TYR A 59 -4.37 -11.54 -2.77
N PRO A 60 -3.99 -12.83 -2.69
CA PRO A 60 -3.58 -13.43 -1.44
C PRO A 60 -2.48 -12.59 -0.75
N PRO A 61 -2.53 -12.39 0.57
CA PRO A 61 -1.63 -11.49 1.31
C PRO A 61 -0.15 -11.89 1.15
N ASN A 62 0.11 -13.19 0.97
CA ASN A 62 1.44 -13.72 0.69
C ASN A 62 1.99 -13.22 -0.68
N GLY A 63 1.10 -12.88 -1.61
CA GLY A 63 1.40 -12.23 -2.88
C GLY A 63 1.44 -10.70 -2.78
N PHE A 64 0.78 -10.10 -1.78
CA PHE A 64 0.86 -8.66 -1.52
C PHE A 64 2.25 -8.25 -1.09
N GLU A 65 2.88 -8.91 -0.10
CA GLU A 65 4.24 -8.59 0.31
C GLU A 65 5.24 -8.72 -0.84
N SER A 66 5.10 -9.77 -1.66
CA SER A 66 5.93 -9.98 -2.86
C SER A 66 5.73 -8.90 -3.94
N ARG A 67 4.49 -8.44 -4.15
CA ARG A 67 4.17 -7.35 -5.09
C ARG A 67 4.57 -5.98 -4.56
N LEU A 68 4.43 -5.77 -3.26
CA LEU A 68 4.85 -4.57 -2.58
C LEU A 68 6.39 -4.45 -2.65
N LEU A 69 7.11 -5.55 -2.39
CA LEU A 69 8.56 -5.67 -2.65
C LEU A 69 8.90 -5.41 -4.12
N ALA A 70 8.12 -5.91 -5.08
CA ALA A 70 8.34 -5.62 -6.49
C ALA A 70 8.10 -4.13 -6.84
N VAL A 71 7.11 -3.48 -6.24
CA VAL A 71 6.84 -2.04 -6.40
C VAL A 71 7.94 -1.20 -5.74
N ILE A 72 8.43 -1.61 -4.57
CA ILE A 72 9.56 -1.00 -3.87
C ILE A 72 10.83 -1.15 -4.69
N ASN A 73 11.15 -2.36 -5.13
CA ASN A 73 12.31 -2.62 -5.99
C ASN A 73 12.21 -1.88 -7.32
N GLY A 74 11.01 -1.77 -7.90
CA GLY A 74 10.75 -0.97 -9.09
C GLY A 74 10.93 0.54 -8.85
N HIS A 75 10.49 1.05 -7.70
CA HIS A 75 10.73 2.45 -7.30
C HIS A 75 12.22 2.70 -7.03
N ILE A 76 12.91 1.82 -6.32
CA ILE A 76 14.36 1.93 -6.07
C ILE A 76 15.14 1.88 -7.39
N ALA A 77 14.78 0.98 -8.32
CA ALA A 77 15.42 0.89 -9.62
C ALA A 77 15.12 2.11 -10.53
N LYS A 78 13.94 2.72 -10.39
CA LYS A 78 13.52 3.87 -11.22
C LYS A 78 13.99 5.22 -10.68
N PHE A 79 14.09 5.36 -9.36
CA PHE A 79 14.48 6.59 -8.69
C PHE A 79 15.91 6.58 -8.14
N GLY A 80 16.63 5.47 -8.32
CA GLY A 80 18.08 5.35 -8.16
C GLY A 80 18.59 6.04 -6.90
N TYR A 81 18.72 5.31 -5.81
CA TYR A 81 19.79 5.65 -4.86
C TYR A 81 21.12 5.33 -5.57
N TYR A 82 21.57 6.25 -6.43
CA TYR A 82 22.98 6.38 -6.74
C TYR A 82 23.63 6.91 -5.45
N GLU A 83 24.65 6.17 -5.00
CA GLU A 83 25.58 6.58 -3.94
C GLU A 83 26.12 8.00 -4.14
#